data_AF-A0A7Y2H1W2-F1
#
_entry.id   AF-A0A7Y2H1W2-F1
#
_cell.length_a   1.000
_cell.length_b   1.000
_cell.length_c   1.000
_cell.angle_alpha   90.00
_cell.angle_beta   90.00
_cell.angle_gamma   90.00
#
_symmetry.space_group_name_H-M   'P 1'
#
loop_
_entity.id
_entity.type
_entity.pdbx_description
1 polymer ?
#
loop_
_entity_poly.entity_id
_entity_poly.type
_entity_poly.pdbx_seq_one_letter_code
_entity_poly.pdbx_strand_id
1 'polypeptide(L)'
;CHYCAHRTEIGLEPACVVVCPEHAIIAGDMNDPTTEISRLIAQEKTAVRKPEQKTKPKLHYIDGHEPALRPLTTNEPQSSFVWADVLDHDMVGREPGPHAAEANDPVQFAEGTMAEQMVQVAYNAQHKIPWHWPVPAYMVTKGISAGIAMALGAGLMFDLFALTSGAKLVAGTVALVFLFLTTAFLVFDLAKPERFLYIIFKPQWKSWLTRGAYVLILFSLSLTAWTLRHFLIHFELVDPSFMSALEQPLLIAGAILGFFTAVYTAFLFAQAEGRDLWQAPLLWVHLAVQAVMLGSGVLLLMGWYEGSASDLATLGRQVFLGSLLINVLLNIFGEIGLRPHTEEAKRAAHIMRRGRYAPAFWLGGIVLGGILPALLVLGFSIFPEVIHGMVLTLGVLCSMIGLYAYEYAFVMAPQHVPNS
;
A
#
# COMPACT_ATOMS: atom_id res chain seq x y z
N CYS A 1 22.52 0.88 -2.19
CA CYS A 1 23.82 0.28 -2.53
C CYS A 1 23.60 -1.17 -2.99
N HIS A 2 24.15 -1.60 -4.13
CA HIS A 2 24.13 -3.01 -4.59
C HIS A 2 25.52 -3.65 -4.44
N TYR A 3 26.33 -3.09 -3.54
CA TYR A 3 27.69 -3.53 -3.21
C TYR A 3 28.63 -3.65 -4.41
N CYS A 4 28.41 -2.83 -5.45
CA CYS A 4 29.14 -2.91 -6.71
C CYS A 4 29.20 -4.35 -7.26
N ALA A 5 28.06 -5.07 -7.31
CA ALA A 5 27.99 -6.47 -7.74
C ALA A 5 28.86 -6.79 -8.98
N HIS A 6 28.84 -5.93 -10.01
CA HIS A 6 29.65 -6.07 -11.23
C HIS A 6 31.18 -6.08 -11.01
N ARG A 7 31.67 -5.55 -9.89
CA ARG A 7 33.09 -5.57 -9.47
C ARG A 7 33.38 -6.80 -8.62
N THR A 8 32.54 -7.06 -7.63
CA THR A 8 32.73 -8.20 -6.72
C THR A 8 32.63 -9.54 -7.44
N GLU A 9 31.81 -9.63 -8.50
CA GLU A 9 31.70 -10.84 -9.35
C GLU A 9 32.99 -11.19 -10.10
N ILE A 10 33.87 -10.20 -10.36
CA ILE A 10 35.17 -10.40 -11.01
C ILE A 10 36.34 -10.34 -10.00
N GLY A 11 36.05 -10.44 -8.69
CA GLY A 11 37.05 -10.46 -7.63
C GLY A 11 37.64 -9.10 -7.27
N LEU A 12 37.01 -8.00 -7.68
CA LEU A 12 37.42 -6.64 -7.29
C LEU A 12 36.63 -6.14 -6.08
N GLU A 13 37.27 -5.32 -5.25
CA GLU A 13 36.59 -4.64 -4.14
C GLU A 13 35.59 -3.57 -4.65
N PRO A 14 34.54 -3.27 -3.86
CA PRO A 14 33.61 -2.18 -4.14
C PRO A 14 34.32 -0.85 -4.33
N ALA A 15 33.79 0.00 -5.23
CA ALA A 15 34.44 1.27 -5.56
C ALA A 15 34.59 2.21 -4.33
N CYS A 16 33.62 2.19 -3.41
CA CYS A 16 33.67 2.99 -2.18
C CYS A 16 34.79 2.56 -1.22
N VAL A 17 35.25 1.30 -1.30
CA VAL A 17 36.35 0.77 -0.47
C VAL A 17 37.68 1.21 -1.07
N VAL A 18 37.86 0.98 -2.39
CA VAL A 18 39.09 1.33 -3.11
C VAL A 18 39.38 2.82 -3.10
N VAL A 19 38.35 3.67 -3.16
CA VAL A 19 38.52 5.13 -3.18
C VAL A 19 38.74 5.74 -1.79
N CYS A 20 38.50 4.98 -0.71
CA CYS A 20 38.60 5.51 0.65
C CYS A 20 40.07 5.68 1.05
N PRO A 21 40.58 6.92 1.19
CA PRO A 21 42.01 7.13 1.46
C PRO A 21 42.42 6.64 2.85
N GLU A 22 41.50 6.75 3.83
CA GLU A 22 41.72 6.37 5.23
C GLU A 22 41.36 4.91 5.52
N HIS A 23 40.97 4.13 4.51
CA HIS A 23 40.51 2.75 4.70
C HIS A 23 39.38 2.59 5.73
N ALA A 24 38.53 3.62 5.86
CA ALA A 24 37.42 3.66 6.83
C ALA A 24 36.23 2.74 6.46
N ILE A 25 36.21 2.22 5.23
CA ILE A 25 35.15 1.32 4.74
C ILE A 25 35.79 -0.04 4.47
N ILE A 26 35.47 -1.03 5.30
CA ILE A 26 35.94 -2.40 5.15
C ILE A 26 34.83 -3.27 4.54
N ALA A 27 35.20 -4.08 3.56
CA ALA A 27 34.29 -4.94 2.81
C ALA A 27 34.80 -6.38 2.78
N GLY A 28 33.92 -7.37 2.98
CA GLY A 28 34.30 -8.78 2.86
C GLY A 28 33.20 -9.75 3.25
N ASP A 29 33.54 -11.04 3.31
CA ASP A 29 32.66 -12.09 3.84
C ASP A 29 32.74 -12.16 5.37
N MET A 30 31.70 -11.68 6.04
CA MET A 30 31.62 -11.70 7.51
C MET A 30 31.47 -13.10 8.11
N ASN A 31 31.26 -14.15 7.30
CA ASN A 31 31.21 -15.53 7.79
C ASN A 31 32.57 -16.23 7.72
N ASP A 32 33.55 -15.66 7.02
CA ASP A 32 34.90 -16.20 6.95
C ASP A 32 35.75 -15.54 8.05
N PRO A 33 36.17 -16.29 9.09
CA PRO A 33 36.93 -15.76 10.21
C PRO A 33 38.34 -15.26 9.83
N THR A 34 38.83 -15.60 8.63
CA THR A 34 40.13 -15.14 8.14
C THR A 34 40.07 -13.71 7.60
N THR A 35 38.87 -13.22 7.27
CA THR A 35 38.69 -11.87 6.70
C THR A 35 38.91 -10.77 7.73
N GLU A 36 39.34 -9.59 7.27
CA GLU A 36 39.50 -8.41 8.12
C GLU A 36 38.18 -7.98 8.76
N ILE A 37 37.10 -7.94 7.98
CA ILE A 37 35.77 -7.55 8.49
C ILE A 37 35.29 -8.46 9.62
N SER A 38 35.49 -9.78 9.51
CA SER A 38 35.08 -10.71 10.57
C SER A 38 35.88 -10.51 11.85
N ARG A 39 37.18 -10.18 11.74
CA ARG A 39 38.02 -9.88 12.90
C ARG A 39 37.63 -8.56 13.56
N LEU A 40 37.40 -7.51 12.76
CA LEU A 40 36.97 -6.21 13.28
C LEU A 40 35.62 -6.27 13.99
N ILE A 41 34.62 -6.96 13.42
CA ILE A 41 33.31 -7.12 14.06
C ILE A 41 33.43 -7.86 15.41
N ALA A 42 34.37 -8.80 15.53
CA ALA A 42 34.59 -9.57 16.75
C ALA A 42 35.40 -8.82 17.82
N GLN A 43 36.28 -7.91 17.42
CA GLN A 43 37.20 -7.20 18.31
C GLN A 43 36.66 -5.83 18.74
N GLU A 44 35.94 -5.15 17.85
CA GLU A 44 35.50 -3.76 18.05
C GLU A 44 34.06 -3.67 18.54
N LYS A 45 33.75 -2.58 19.25
CA LYS A 45 32.39 -2.26 19.62
C LYS A 45 31.64 -1.70 18.41
N THR A 46 30.79 -2.52 17.82
CA THR A 46 29.98 -2.11 16.65
C THR A 46 28.55 -1.72 17.04
N ALA A 47 28.01 -0.75 16.30
CA ALA A 47 26.62 -0.35 16.34
C ALA A 47 25.96 -0.60 14.99
N VAL A 48 24.64 -0.79 15.00
CA VAL A 48 23.83 -1.02 13.80
C VAL A 48 22.60 -0.13 13.84
N ARG A 49 22.00 0.12 12.67
CA ARG A 49 20.75 0.88 12.57
C ARG A 49 19.55 -0.03 12.81
N LYS A 50 18.52 0.51 13.48
CA LYS A 50 17.25 -0.16 13.78
C LYS A 50 17.42 -1.60 14.34
N PRO A 51 18.19 -1.81 15.41
CA PRO A 51 18.37 -3.15 15.99
C PRO A 51 17.04 -3.83 16.37
N GLU A 52 16.02 -3.05 16.72
CA GLU A 52 14.66 -3.49 17.01
C GLU A 52 13.97 -4.22 15.86
N GLN A 53 14.36 -3.96 14.60
CA GLN A 53 13.82 -4.61 13.40
C GLN A 53 14.37 -6.04 13.18
N LYS A 54 15.44 -6.44 13.89
CA LYS A 54 16.00 -7.81 13.87
C LYS A 54 16.36 -8.35 12.47
N THR A 55 16.71 -7.46 11.55
CA THR A 55 16.95 -7.75 10.12
C THR A 55 18.29 -8.43 9.82
N LYS A 56 19.10 -8.71 10.86
CA LYS A 56 20.49 -9.19 10.77
C LYS A 56 21.30 -8.33 9.78
N PRO A 57 21.48 -7.03 10.09
CA PRO A 57 22.09 -6.07 9.19
C PRO A 57 23.49 -6.52 8.75
N LYS A 58 23.87 -6.13 7.55
CA LYS A 58 25.18 -6.44 6.94
C LYS A 58 26.15 -5.25 6.99
N LEU A 59 25.75 -4.18 7.66
CA LEU A 59 26.52 -2.95 7.81
C LEU A 59 26.65 -2.65 9.30
N HIS A 60 27.90 -2.51 9.75
CA HIS A 60 28.29 -2.28 11.13
C HIS A 60 29.12 -1.00 11.20
N TYR A 61 28.87 -0.19 12.23
CA TYR A 61 29.60 1.06 12.47
C TYR A 61 30.47 0.89 13.71
N ILE A 62 31.78 1.06 13.57
CA ILE A 62 32.70 1.14 14.72
C ILE A 62 32.56 2.56 15.29
N ASP A 63 32.37 2.66 16.60
CA ASP A 63 32.15 3.93 17.31
C ASP A 63 31.03 4.82 16.72
N GLY A 64 29.98 4.19 16.18
CA GLY A 64 28.84 4.89 15.59
C GLY A 64 28.11 5.78 16.60
N HIS A 65 28.22 7.10 16.43
CA HIS A 65 27.50 8.07 17.25
C HIS A 65 25.99 8.01 17.03
N GLU A 66 25.23 8.07 18.12
CA GLU A 66 23.78 7.93 18.09
C GLU A 66 23.06 8.92 17.16
N PRO A 67 23.45 10.22 17.08
CA PRO A 67 22.84 11.17 16.15
C PRO A 67 23.01 10.81 14.66
N ALA A 68 24.10 10.12 14.32
CA ALA A 68 24.34 9.66 12.94
C ALA A 68 23.55 8.38 12.60
N LEU A 69 23.23 7.57 13.61
CA LEU A 69 22.53 6.30 13.40
C LEU A 69 21.00 6.43 13.48
N ARG A 70 20.50 7.37 14.28
CA ARG A 70 19.08 7.61 14.55
C ARG A 70 18.62 8.96 13.98
N PRO A 71 18.00 8.99 12.78
CA PRO A 71 17.64 10.23 12.11
C PRO A 71 16.73 11.12 12.94
N LEU A 72 15.83 10.54 13.74
CA LEU A 72 14.87 11.29 14.53
C LEU A 72 15.47 12.07 15.71
N THR A 73 16.74 11.85 16.04
CA THR A 73 17.40 12.55 17.16
C THR A 73 17.71 14.02 16.85
N THR A 74 17.79 14.41 15.57
CA THR A 74 18.19 15.75 15.12
C THR A 74 17.06 16.56 14.47
N ASN A 75 15.81 16.07 14.47
CA ASN A 75 14.79 16.53 13.54
C ASN A 75 13.75 17.50 14.12
N GLU A 76 14.07 18.78 14.14
CA GLU A 76 13.12 19.79 13.66
C GLU A 76 13.23 19.91 12.13
N PRO A 77 12.13 20.15 11.39
CA PRO A 77 12.20 20.39 9.95
C PRO A 77 12.98 21.68 9.71
N GLN A 78 14.22 21.55 9.22
CA GLN A 78 15.06 22.70 8.90
C GLN A 78 14.70 23.22 7.51
N SER A 79 14.57 24.55 7.37
CA SER A 79 14.35 25.22 6.09
C SER A 79 15.62 25.22 5.22
N SER A 80 16.79 25.13 5.84
CA SER A 80 18.10 25.04 5.21
C SER A 80 19.03 24.16 6.05
N PHE A 81 20.01 23.53 5.41
CA PHE A 81 21.21 23.03 6.09
C PHE A 81 22.23 24.16 6.17
N VAL A 82 23.22 24.03 7.06
CA VAL A 82 24.30 25.03 7.21
C VAL A 82 24.99 25.32 5.87
N TRP A 83 25.17 24.28 5.04
CA TRP A 83 25.93 24.34 3.79
C TRP A 83 25.14 23.98 2.52
N ALA A 84 23.82 23.80 2.62
CA ALA A 84 22.99 23.36 1.51
C ALA A 84 21.51 23.68 1.70
N ASP A 85 20.78 23.91 0.63
CA ASP A 85 19.33 24.10 0.71
C ASP A 85 18.58 22.77 0.91
N VAL A 86 17.51 22.81 1.70
CA VAL A 86 16.56 21.71 1.75
C VAL A 86 15.61 21.87 0.57
N LEU A 87 15.73 21.00 -0.44
CA LEU A 87 14.75 20.94 -1.50
C LEU A 87 13.47 20.35 -0.92
N ASP A 88 12.34 21.00 -1.17
CA ASP A 88 11.05 20.38 -0.88
C ASP A 88 10.98 19.01 -1.57
N HIS A 89 10.38 18.01 -0.93
CA HIS A 89 10.37 16.63 -1.43
C HIS A 89 9.76 16.52 -2.84
N ASP A 90 8.87 17.45 -3.21
CA ASP A 90 8.25 17.56 -4.53
C ASP A 90 9.19 18.18 -5.60
N MET A 91 10.36 18.71 -5.20
CA MET A 91 11.37 19.35 -6.04
C MET A 91 12.65 18.51 -6.22
N VAL A 92 12.78 17.38 -5.53
CA VAL A 92 13.95 16.49 -5.62
C VAL A 92 14.07 15.89 -7.03
N GLY A 93 14.99 16.46 -7.82
CA GLY A 93 15.26 16.06 -9.21
C GLY A 93 14.69 16.97 -10.29
N ARG A 94 14.17 18.15 -9.94
CA ARG A 94 14.07 19.30 -10.85
C ARG A 94 15.34 20.14 -10.71
N GLU A 95 15.82 20.71 -11.81
CA GLU A 95 16.90 21.71 -11.72
C GLU A 95 16.42 22.86 -10.79
N PRO A 96 17.25 23.31 -9.83
CA PRO A 96 16.87 24.42 -8.99
C PRO A 96 16.58 25.63 -9.87
N GLY A 97 15.38 26.21 -9.71
CA GLY A 97 15.01 27.45 -10.40
C GLY A 97 15.91 28.62 -9.95
N PRO A 98 15.96 29.71 -10.72
CA PRO A 98 16.91 30.81 -10.54
C PRO A 98 16.82 31.55 -9.20
N HIS A 99 15.84 31.24 -8.34
CA HIS A 99 15.73 31.81 -6.99
C HIS A 99 16.67 31.19 -5.94
N ALA A 100 17.38 30.09 -6.24
CA ALA A 100 18.40 29.56 -5.34
C ALA A 100 19.73 30.38 -5.38
N ALA A 101 19.85 31.35 -6.29
CA ALA A 101 21.09 32.08 -6.55
C ALA A 101 21.21 33.44 -5.83
N GLU A 102 20.19 33.90 -5.08
CA GLU A 102 20.20 35.25 -4.50
C GLU A 102 20.84 35.34 -3.09
N ALA A 103 21.14 34.22 -2.43
CA ALA A 103 21.84 34.22 -1.14
C ALA A 103 23.30 33.77 -1.31
N ASN A 104 24.18 34.70 -1.68
CA ASN A 104 25.65 34.51 -1.72
C ASN A 104 26.29 34.37 -0.32
N ASP A 105 25.54 33.96 0.70
CA ASP A 105 26.09 33.68 2.02
C ASP A 105 26.31 32.16 2.16
N PRO A 106 27.56 31.68 2.28
CA PRO A 106 27.84 30.25 2.39
C PRO A 106 27.27 29.61 3.67
N VAL A 107 26.80 30.43 4.62
CA VAL A 107 26.14 29.99 5.86
C VAL A 107 24.72 30.55 5.88
N GLN A 108 23.73 29.70 5.58
CA GLN A 108 22.34 30.08 5.75
C GLN A 108 21.88 29.75 7.16
N PHE A 109 21.74 30.77 8.00
CA PHE A 109 21.10 30.60 9.31
C PHE A 109 19.59 30.40 9.11
N ALA A 110 19.05 29.28 9.59
CA ALA A 110 17.61 29.06 9.66
C ALA A 110 16.90 30.24 10.36
N GLU A 111 15.76 30.67 9.82
CA GLU A 111 14.86 31.60 10.48
C GLU A 111 14.31 30.94 11.76
N GLY A 112 14.58 31.51 12.93
CA GLY A 112 14.27 30.82 14.18
C GLY A 112 14.84 31.41 15.46
N THR A 113 14.68 30.67 16.56
CA THR A 113 15.26 31.04 17.86
C THR A 113 16.78 30.80 17.90
N MET A 114 17.52 31.47 18.80
CA MET A 114 18.97 31.21 18.98
C MET A 114 19.25 29.73 19.31
N ALA A 115 18.33 29.04 19.98
CA ALA A 115 18.46 27.62 20.29
C ALA A 115 18.38 26.75 19.02
N GLU A 116 17.50 27.08 18.08
CA GLU A 116 17.40 26.40 16.78
C GLU A 116 18.67 26.61 15.94
N GLN A 117 19.28 27.80 16.01
CA GLN A 117 20.54 28.08 15.34
C GLN A 117 21.74 27.29 15.91
N MET A 118 21.71 26.94 17.20
CA MET A 118 22.78 26.16 17.84
C MET A 118 22.72 24.66 17.48
N VAL A 119 21.65 24.18 16.84
CA VAL A 119 21.44 22.77 16.50
C VAL A 119 21.01 22.64 15.04
N GLN A 120 21.88 23.05 14.12
CA GLN A 120 21.65 22.91 12.67
C GLN A 120 22.33 21.65 12.10
N VAL A 121 21.62 20.97 11.19
CA VAL A 121 22.16 19.83 10.45
C VAL A 121 23.08 20.40 9.38
N ALA A 122 24.36 20.00 9.43
CA ALA A 122 25.36 20.49 8.48
C ALA A 122 25.10 20.01 7.05
N TYR A 123 24.66 18.75 6.90
CA TYR A 123 24.35 18.12 5.62
C TYR A 123 23.43 16.91 5.83
N ASN A 124 22.50 16.66 4.90
CA ASN A 124 21.72 15.43 4.85
C ASN A 124 21.52 14.95 3.40
N ALA A 125 21.34 13.64 3.22
CA ALA A 125 21.02 13.04 1.93
C ALA A 125 19.51 13.10 1.66
N GLN A 126 19.12 13.85 0.63
CA GLN A 126 17.72 13.91 0.19
C GLN A 126 17.37 12.69 -0.66
N HIS A 127 16.23 12.07 -0.38
CA HIS A 127 15.71 10.92 -1.14
C HIS A 127 14.38 11.26 -1.80
N LYS A 128 14.17 10.72 -3.00
CA LYS A 128 12.86 10.77 -3.67
C LYS A 128 11.89 9.80 -2.99
N ILE A 129 10.63 10.19 -2.93
CA ILE A 129 9.55 9.32 -2.47
C ILE A 129 9.25 8.28 -3.57
N PRO A 130 9.44 6.98 -3.30
CA PRO A 130 9.31 5.96 -4.35
C PRO A 130 7.87 5.63 -4.73
N TRP A 131 6.92 5.67 -3.78
CA TRP A 131 5.52 5.33 -4.04
C TRP A 131 4.63 6.57 -4.00
N HIS A 132 3.74 6.65 -4.97
CA HIS A 132 2.88 7.80 -5.23
C HIS A 132 1.42 7.36 -5.45
N TRP A 133 0.64 8.12 -6.22
CA TRP A 133 -0.80 7.91 -6.43
C TRP A 133 -1.23 6.54 -7.02
N PRO A 134 -0.42 5.79 -7.82
CA PRO A 134 -0.84 4.50 -8.35
C PRO A 134 -1.01 3.43 -7.27
N VAL A 135 -0.21 3.49 -6.20
CA VAL A 135 -0.24 2.49 -5.12
C VAL A 135 -1.58 2.48 -4.39
N PRO A 136 -2.06 3.62 -3.84
CA PRO A 136 -3.41 3.72 -3.29
C PRO A 136 -4.51 3.38 -4.31
N ALA A 137 -4.34 3.77 -5.58
CA ALA A 137 -5.33 3.53 -6.62
C ALA A 137 -5.53 2.03 -6.85
N TYR A 138 -4.44 1.27 -7.00
CA TYR A 138 -4.57 -0.17 -7.21
C TYR A 138 -5.07 -0.90 -5.96
N MET A 139 -4.81 -0.40 -4.75
CA MET A 139 -5.36 -1.01 -3.53
C MET A 139 -6.89 -0.98 -3.53
N VAL A 140 -7.48 0.16 -3.94
CA VAL A 140 -8.93 0.31 -4.10
C VAL A 140 -9.47 -0.57 -5.23
N THR A 141 -8.91 -0.48 -6.44
CA THR A 141 -9.42 -1.26 -7.58
C THR A 141 -9.30 -2.77 -7.34
N LYS A 142 -8.20 -3.20 -6.72
CA LYS A 142 -8.00 -4.60 -6.32
C LYS A 142 -9.02 -5.03 -5.28
N GLY A 143 -9.28 -4.17 -4.28
CA GLY A 143 -10.29 -4.41 -3.25
C GLY A 143 -11.69 -4.56 -3.83
N ILE A 144 -12.07 -3.78 -4.85
CA ILE A 144 -13.36 -3.92 -5.54
C ILE A 144 -13.47 -5.28 -6.23
N SER A 145 -12.47 -5.64 -7.05
CA SER A 145 -12.47 -6.91 -7.78
C SER A 145 -12.48 -8.13 -6.85
N ALA A 146 -11.58 -8.15 -5.87
CA ALA A 146 -11.51 -9.19 -4.85
C ALA A 146 -12.79 -9.27 -4.01
N GLY A 147 -13.33 -8.10 -3.61
CA GLY A 147 -14.54 -7.97 -2.84
C GLY A 147 -15.76 -8.56 -3.54
N ILE A 148 -15.95 -8.27 -4.83
CA ILE A 148 -17.04 -8.85 -5.63
C ILE A 148 -16.90 -10.38 -5.66
N ALA A 149 -15.71 -10.90 -5.96
CA ALA A 149 -15.49 -12.35 -6.02
C ALA A 149 -15.73 -13.04 -4.67
N MET A 150 -15.28 -12.44 -3.56
CA MET A 150 -15.52 -12.95 -2.21
C MET A 150 -17.01 -12.91 -1.84
N ALA A 151 -17.70 -11.82 -2.17
CA ALA A 151 -19.10 -11.65 -1.81
C ALA A 151 -20.02 -12.57 -2.62
N LEU A 152 -19.75 -12.74 -3.92
CA LEU A 152 -20.43 -13.75 -4.75
C LEU A 152 -20.12 -15.17 -4.29
N GLY A 153 -18.86 -15.45 -3.95
CA GLY A 153 -18.42 -16.72 -3.42
C GLY A 153 -19.19 -17.12 -2.17
N ALA A 154 -19.17 -16.27 -1.15
CA ALA A 154 -19.90 -16.51 0.09
C ALA A 154 -21.42 -16.56 -0.14
N GLY A 155 -21.98 -15.60 -0.88
CA GLY A 155 -23.41 -15.49 -1.12
C GLY A 155 -24.01 -16.70 -1.82
N LEU A 156 -23.40 -17.13 -2.92
CA LEU A 156 -23.90 -18.24 -3.74
C LEU A 156 -23.53 -19.61 -3.15
N MET A 157 -22.43 -19.75 -2.40
CA MET A 157 -22.08 -21.02 -1.74
C MET A 157 -22.99 -21.35 -0.56
N PHE A 158 -23.48 -20.33 0.15
CA PHE A 158 -24.36 -20.50 1.33
C PHE A 158 -25.83 -20.27 1.01
N ASP A 159 -26.20 -20.16 -0.27
CA ASP A 159 -27.56 -19.95 -0.75
C ASP A 159 -28.26 -18.74 -0.09
N LEU A 160 -27.49 -17.66 0.12
CA LEU A 160 -27.99 -16.44 0.79
C LEU A 160 -28.83 -15.56 -0.15
N PHE A 161 -28.67 -15.73 -1.47
CA PHE A 161 -29.45 -15.07 -2.51
C PHE A 161 -29.29 -15.83 -3.84
N ALA A 162 -30.24 -15.63 -4.75
CA ALA A 162 -30.16 -16.11 -6.12
C ALA A 162 -29.76 -14.97 -7.08
N LEU A 163 -28.96 -15.28 -8.08
CA LEU A 163 -28.61 -14.36 -9.16
C LEU A 163 -28.98 -14.97 -10.51
N THR A 164 -29.53 -14.13 -11.37
CA THR A 164 -29.71 -14.48 -12.80
C THR A 164 -28.34 -14.64 -13.49
N SER A 165 -28.29 -15.42 -14.57
CA SER A 165 -27.05 -15.57 -15.36
C SER A 165 -26.54 -14.21 -15.89
N GLY A 166 -27.45 -13.30 -16.23
CA GLY A 166 -27.11 -11.94 -16.65
C GLY A 166 -26.46 -11.13 -15.52
N ALA A 167 -27.00 -11.17 -14.30
CA ALA A 167 -26.41 -10.49 -13.16
C ALA A 167 -25.04 -11.07 -12.77
N LYS A 168 -24.87 -12.40 -12.83
CA LYS A 168 -23.56 -13.06 -12.65
C LYS A 168 -22.54 -12.57 -13.68
N LEU A 169 -22.95 -12.44 -14.95
CA LEU A 169 -22.09 -11.91 -16.01
C LEU A 169 -21.70 -10.45 -15.77
N VAL A 170 -22.65 -9.59 -15.37
CA VAL A 170 -22.36 -8.18 -15.04
C VAL A 170 -21.38 -8.09 -13.88
N ALA A 171 -21.60 -8.83 -12.79
CA ALA A 171 -20.70 -8.83 -11.63
C ALA A 171 -19.28 -9.28 -12.00
N GLY A 172 -19.16 -10.38 -12.76
CA GLY A 172 -17.88 -10.87 -13.26
C GLY A 172 -17.17 -9.86 -14.16
N THR A 173 -17.92 -9.19 -15.04
CA THR A 173 -17.38 -8.16 -15.94
C THR A 173 -16.87 -6.95 -15.17
N VAL A 174 -17.64 -6.45 -14.20
CA VAL A 174 -17.21 -5.34 -13.33
C VAL A 174 -15.95 -5.73 -12.55
N ALA A 175 -15.91 -6.94 -11.98
CA ALA A 175 -14.73 -7.43 -11.28
C ALA A 175 -13.50 -7.55 -12.20
N LEU A 176 -13.67 -7.98 -13.45
CA LEU A 176 -12.59 -8.04 -14.44
C LEU A 176 -12.08 -6.66 -14.85
N VAL A 177 -12.96 -5.68 -15.03
CA VAL A 177 -12.56 -4.29 -15.35
C VAL A 177 -11.68 -3.73 -14.24
N PHE A 178 -12.09 -3.89 -12.97
CA PHE A 178 -11.28 -3.43 -11.84
C PHE A 178 -9.98 -4.23 -11.66
N LEU A 179 -9.97 -5.53 -11.99
CA LEU A 179 -8.74 -6.32 -12.00
C LEU A 179 -7.77 -5.87 -13.10
N PHE A 180 -8.30 -5.54 -14.27
CA PHE A 180 -7.52 -4.97 -15.37
C PHE A 180 -6.91 -3.62 -14.97
N LEU A 181 -7.70 -2.71 -14.37
CA LEU A 181 -7.20 -1.44 -13.85
C LEU A 181 -6.10 -1.64 -12.81
N THR A 182 -6.27 -2.60 -11.90
CA THR A 182 -5.25 -2.98 -10.91
C THR A 182 -3.94 -3.39 -11.58
N THR A 183 -4.02 -4.24 -12.60
CA THR A 183 -2.84 -4.74 -13.31
C THR A 183 -2.18 -3.62 -14.13
N ALA A 184 -2.98 -2.73 -14.73
CA ALA A 184 -2.47 -1.57 -15.46
C ALA A 184 -1.72 -0.59 -14.55
N PHE A 185 -2.27 -0.28 -13.37
CA PHE A 185 -1.60 0.56 -12.38
C PHE A 185 -0.32 -0.08 -11.84
N LEU A 186 -0.30 -1.40 -11.63
CA LEU A 186 0.91 -2.11 -11.21
C LEU A 186 2.03 -2.02 -12.25
N VAL A 187 1.71 -2.15 -13.54
CA VAL A 187 2.71 -2.02 -14.61
C VAL A 187 3.17 -0.56 -14.75
N PHE A 188 2.25 0.39 -14.62
CA PHE A 188 2.56 1.83 -14.68
C PHE A 188 3.46 2.30 -13.53
N ASP A 189 3.32 1.74 -12.33
CA ASP A 189 4.12 2.09 -11.16
C ASP A 189 5.58 1.61 -11.26
N LEU A 190 5.89 0.69 -12.19
CA LEU A 190 7.25 0.24 -12.41
C LEU A 190 8.10 1.33 -13.07
N ALA A 191 9.25 1.65 -12.46
CA ALA A 191 10.24 2.54 -13.07
C ALA A 191 10.79 2.04 -14.42
N LYS A 192 10.70 0.73 -14.70
CA LYS A 192 11.10 0.07 -15.95
C LYS A 192 10.01 -0.91 -16.39
N PRO A 193 8.90 -0.43 -16.98
CA PRO A 193 7.74 -1.25 -17.30
C PRO A 193 8.08 -2.38 -18.28
N GLU A 194 9.09 -2.23 -19.14
CA GLU A 194 9.55 -3.25 -20.08
C GLU A 194 10.09 -4.52 -19.40
N ARG A 195 10.42 -4.45 -18.10
CA ARG A 195 10.95 -5.58 -17.32
C ARG A 195 9.89 -6.32 -16.52
N PHE A 196 8.61 -5.97 -16.64
CA PHE A 196 7.55 -6.56 -15.81
C PHE A 196 7.52 -8.10 -15.92
N LEU A 197 7.77 -8.66 -17.11
CA LEU A 197 7.79 -10.11 -17.36
C LEU A 197 8.89 -10.85 -16.58
N TYR A 198 9.90 -10.15 -16.05
CA TYR A 198 10.93 -10.79 -15.22
C TYR A 198 10.35 -11.35 -13.93
N ILE A 199 9.21 -10.85 -13.46
CA ILE A 199 8.54 -11.43 -12.28
C ILE A 199 8.09 -12.89 -12.54
N ILE A 200 7.76 -13.20 -13.80
CA ILE A 200 7.35 -14.53 -14.26
C ILE A 200 8.57 -15.37 -14.63
N PHE A 201 9.52 -14.79 -15.40
CA PHE A 201 10.66 -15.54 -15.94
C PHE A 201 11.86 -15.67 -14.98
N LYS A 202 11.96 -14.79 -13.97
CA LYS A 202 13.04 -14.77 -12.96
C LYS A 202 12.46 -14.51 -11.56
N PRO A 203 11.57 -15.40 -11.04
CA PRO A 203 10.86 -15.15 -9.79
C PRO A 203 11.79 -15.21 -8.58
N GLN A 204 11.69 -14.20 -7.69
CA GLN A 204 12.29 -14.23 -6.36
C GLN A 204 11.23 -14.61 -5.33
N TRP A 205 11.15 -15.89 -4.97
CA TRP A 205 10.08 -16.47 -4.14
C TRP A 205 10.08 -16.01 -2.67
N LYS A 206 11.15 -15.36 -2.20
CA LYS A 206 11.17 -14.71 -0.88
C LYS A 206 10.49 -13.33 -0.87
N SER A 207 10.20 -12.75 -2.04
CA SER A 207 9.52 -11.46 -2.14
C SER A 207 8.01 -11.64 -2.22
N TRP A 208 7.28 -10.84 -1.44
CA TRP A 208 5.82 -10.77 -1.52
C TRP A 208 5.32 -10.13 -2.81
N LEU A 209 6.13 -9.33 -3.48
CA LEU A 209 5.81 -8.80 -4.81
C LEU A 209 5.64 -9.95 -5.82
N THR A 210 6.59 -10.89 -5.85
CA THR A 210 6.50 -12.09 -6.71
C THR A 210 5.29 -12.94 -6.35
N ARG A 211 5.11 -13.27 -5.06
CA ARG A 211 3.98 -14.10 -4.61
C ARG A 211 2.62 -13.46 -4.96
N GLY A 212 2.49 -12.16 -4.73
CA GLY A 212 1.29 -11.38 -5.07
C GLY A 212 0.98 -11.40 -6.57
N ALA A 213 2.00 -11.30 -7.43
CA ALA A 213 1.82 -11.38 -8.88
C ALA A 213 1.26 -12.75 -9.33
N TYR A 214 1.75 -13.85 -8.77
CA TYR A 214 1.21 -15.18 -9.08
C TYR A 214 -0.23 -15.35 -8.56
N VAL A 215 -0.54 -14.82 -7.37
CA VAL A 215 -1.93 -14.79 -6.85
C VAL A 215 -2.85 -14.01 -7.79
N LEU A 216 -2.42 -12.84 -8.27
CA LEU A 216 -3.18 -12.03 -9.23
C LEU A 216 -3.38 -12.75 -10.57
N ILE A 217 -2.36 -13.44 -11.09
CA ILE A 217 -2.48 -14.23 -12.33
C ILE A 217 -3.51 -15.34 -12.15
N LEU A 218 -3.42 -16.11 -11.07
CA LEU A 218 -4.36 -17.20 -10.78
C LEU A 218 -5.79 -16.65 -10.58
N PHE A 219 -5.93 -15.54 -9.85
CA PHE A 219 -7.22 -14.88 -9.65
C PHE A 219 -7.81 -14.40 -10.98
N SER A 220 -6.99 -13.78 -11.85
CA SER A 220 -7.41 -13.34 -13.18
C SER A 220 -7.88 -14.49 -14.05
N LEU A 221 -7.16 -15.62 -14.06
CA LEU A 221 -7.54 -16.80 -14.82
C LEU A 221 -8.86 -17.39 -14.31
N SER A 222 -9.00 -17.55 -12.99
CA SER A 222 -10.21 -18.07 -12.36
C SER A 222 -11.43 -17.18 -12.61
N LEU A 223 -11.29 -15.86 -12.43
CA LEU A 223 -12.37 -14.89 -12.64
C LEU A 223 -12.74 -14.78 -14.13
N THR A 224 -11.77 -14.83 -15.03
CA THR A 224 -12.02 -14.84 -16.48
C THR A 224 -12.76 -16.09 -16.89
N ALA A 225 -12.35 -17.28 -16.40
CA ALA A 225 -13.04 -18.54 -16.71
C ALA A 225 -14.48 -18.54 -16.18
N TRP A 226 -14.71 -18.05 -14.96
CA TRP A 226 -16.05 -17.94 -14.38
C TRP A 226 -16.94 -16.97 -15.16
N THR A 227 -16.41 -15.80 -15.54
CA THR A 227 -17.16 -14.80 -16.31
C THR A 227 -17.43 -15.27 -17.74
N LEU A 228 -16.44 -15.89 -18.39
CA LEU A 228 -16.58 -16.46 -19.73
C LEU A 228 -17.64 -17.56 -19.77
N ARG A 229 -17.71 -18.42 -18.75
CA ARG A 229 -18.78 -19.42 -18.64
C ARG A 229 -20.16 -18.75 -18.64
N HIS A 230 -20.38 -17.72 -17.82
CA HIS A 230 -21.68 -17.03 -17.78
C HIS A 230 -21.96 -16.24 -19.04
N PHE A 231 -20.94 -15.72 -19.73
CA PHE A 231 -21.07 -15.12 -21.06
C PHE A 231 -21.61 -16.15 -22.07
N LEU A 232 -20.97 -17.32 -22.16
CA LEU A 232 -21.39 -18.38 -23.10
C LEU A 232 -22.82 -18.87 -22.84
N ILE A 233 -23.20 -19.00 -21.57
CA ILE A 233 -24.56 -19.40 -21.18
C ILE A 233 -25.58 -18.30 -21.47
N HIS A 234 -25.25 -17.03 -21.17
CA HIS A 234 -26.17 -15.90 -21.37
C HIS A 234 -26.50 -15.65 -22.84
N PHE A 235 -25.55 -15.87 -23.75
CA PHE A 235 -25.73 -15.75 -25.20
C PHE A 235 -26.13 -17.06 -25.87
N GLU A 236 -26.55 -18.08 -25.11
CA GLU A 236 -27.03 -19.38 -25.62
C GLU A 236 -26.02 -20.10 -26.54
N LEU A 237 -24.72 -19.83 -26.38
CA LEU A 237 -23.66 -20.44 -27.19
C LEU A 237 -23.32 -21.86 -26.72
N VAL A 238 -23.64 -22.19 -25.47
CA VAL A 238 -23.39 -23.49 -24.85
C VAL A 238 -24.53 -23.82 -23.89
N ASP A 239 -24.97 -25.08 -23.90
CA ASP A 239 -25.98 -25.56 -22.95
C ASP A 239 -25.49 -25.44 -21.49
N PRO A 240 -26.32 -24.97 -20.54
CA PRO A 240 -25.94 -24.83 -19.13
C PRO A 240 -25.46 -26.14 -18.48
N SER A 241 -25.97 -27.28 -18.96
CA SER A 241 -25.60 -28.62 -18.48
C SER A 241 -24.14 -28.96 -18.75
N PHE A 242 -23.58 -28.52 -19.88
CA PHE A 242 -22.23 -28.86 -20.32
C PHE A 242 -21.14 -28.33 -19.38
N MET A 243 -21.34 -27.14 -18.80
CA MET A 243 -20.38 -26.50 -17.89
C MET A 243 -20.87 -26.42 -16.44
N SER A 244 -21.90 -27.18 -16.06
CA SER A 244 -22.48 -27.18 -14.72
C SER A 244 -21.45 -27.55 -13.64
N ALA A 245 -20.64 -28.59 -13.89
CA ALA A 245 -19.60 -29.07 -12.97
C ALA A 245 -18.49 -28.04 -12.68
N LEU A 246 -18.31 -27.02 -13.52
CA LEU A 246 -17.28 -26.00 -13.36
C LEU A 246 -17.72 -24.82 -12.47
N GLU A 247 -19.01 -24.65 -12.21
CA GLU A 247 -19.51 -23.47 -11.48
C GLU A 247 -18.97 -23.39 -10.06
N GLN A 248 -19.17 -24.46 -9.28
CA GLN A 248 -18.79 -24.49 -7.88
C GLN A 248 -17.26 -24.43 -7.68
N PRO A 249 -16.43 -25.20 -8.43
CA PRO A 249 -14.97 -25.07 -8.32
C PRO A 249 -14.45 -23.68 -8.68
N LEU A 250 -14.96 -23.06 -9.75
CA LEU A 250 -14.53 -21.72 -10.15
C LEU A 250 -14.95 -20.64 -9.15
N LEU A 251 -16.14 -20.78 -8.56
CA LEU A 251 -16.64 -19.88 -7.53
C LEU A 251 -15.79 -19.97 -6.25
N ILE A 252 -15.50 -21.19 -5.77
CA ILE A 252 -14.65 -21.42 -4.59
C ILE A 252 -13.24 -20.90 -4.85
N ALA A 253 -12.65 -21.24 -5.99
CA ALA A 253 -11.33 -20.77 -6.37
C ALA A 253 -11.29 -19.24 -6.45
N GLY A 254 -12.29 -18.61 -7.08
CA GLY A 254 -12.42 -17.16 -7.17
C GLY A 254 -12.53 -16.49 -5.80
N ALA A 255 -13.29 -17.05 -4.87
CA ALA A 255 -13.44 -16.52 -3.52
C ALA A 255 -12.13 -16.60 -2.71
N ILE A 256 -11.45 -17.75 -2.75
CA ILE A 256 -10.18 -17.96 -2.04
C ILE A 256 -9.07 -17.08 -2.63
N LEU A 257 -8.94 -17.08 -3.96
CA LEU A 257 -7.94 -16.26 -4.65
C LEU A 257 -8.26 -14.77 -4.52
N GLY A 258 -9.54 -14.40 -4.48
CA GLY A 258 -10.00 -13.05 -4.17
C GLY A 258 -9.56 -12.61 -2.77
N PHE A 259 -9.75 -13.46 -1.75
CA PHE A 259 -9.26 -13.19 -0.40
C PHE A 259 -7.75 -12.98 -0.37
N PHE A 260 -6.96 -13.89 -0.97
CA PHE A 260 -5.50 -13.71 -1.04
C PHE A 260 -5.11 -12.46 -1.82
N THR A 261 -5.84 -12.13 -2.88
CA THR A 261 -5.67 -10.90 -3.67
C THR A 261 -5.90 -9.66 -2.80
N ALA A 262 -6.94 -9.65 -1.96
CA ALA A 262 -7.18 -8.55 -1.03
C ALA A 262 -6.03 -8.37 -0.02
N VAL A 263 -5.56 -9.46 0.59
CA VAL A 263 -4.65 -9.37 1.75
C VAL A 263 -3.15 -9.35 1.42
N TYR A 264 -2.70 -9.84 0.25
CA TYR A 264 -1.25 -10.01 0.00
C TYR A 264 -0.46 -8.70 0.13
N THR A 265 -1.08 -7.56 -0.18
CA THR A 265 -0.42 -6.24 -0.11
C THR A 265 -0.05 -5.87 1.32
N ALA A 266 -0.78 -6.34 2.34
CA ALA A 266 -0.39 -6.13 3.73
C ALA A 266 0.96 -6.78 4.05
N PHE A 267 1.23 -7.96 3.50
CA PHE A 267 2.51 -8.63 3.69
C PHE A 267 3.64 -7.99 2.87
N LEU A 268 3.32 -7.38 1.72
CA LEU A 268 4.26 -6.55 0.96
C LEU A 268 4.67 -5.32 1.77
N PHE A 269 3.70 -4.64 2.41
CA PHE A 269 3.96 -3.54 3.33
C PHE A 269 4.77 -3.97 4.55
N ALA A 270 4.45 -5.12 5.16
CA ALA A 270 5.21 -5.64 6.30
C ALA A 270 6.67 -6.00 5.94
N GLN A 271 6.96 -6.37 4.69
CA GLN A 271 8.32 -6.64 4.22
C GLN A 271 9.17 -5.36 4.06
N ALA A 272 8.56 -4.19 4.04
CA ALA A 272 9.26 -2.91 3.95
C ALA A 272 9.70 -2.43 5.35
N GLU A 273 10.70 -3.13 5.93
CA GLU A 273 11.23 -2.89 7.29
C GLU A 273 11.84 -1.50 7.54
N GLY A 274 11.99 -0.68 6.48
CA GLY A 274 12.36 0.71 6.61
C GLY A 274 11.21 1.63 7.09
N ARG A 275 9.97 1.16 7.10
CA ARG A 275 8.77 1.97 7.37
C ARG A 275 7.87 1.28 8.40
N ASP A 276 8.09 1.59 9.67
CA ASP A 276 7.47 0.87 10.78
C ASP A 276 5.93 0.91 10.79
N LEU A 277 5.29 2.00 10.31
CA LEU A 277 3.82 2.07 10.26
C LEU A 277 3.20 0.98 9.38
N TRP A 278 3.89 0.59 8.31
CA TRP A 278 3.42 -0.43 7.35
C TRP A 278 3.48 -1.86 7.91
N GLN A 279 4.18 -2.06 9.03
CA GLN A 279 4.32 -3.37 9.68
C GLN A 279 3.18 -3.69 10.65
N ALA A 280 2.08 -2.95 10.60
CA ALA A 280 0.98 -3.14 11.53
C ALA A 280 0.39 -4.57 11.40
N PRO A 281 0.26 -5.32 12.51
CA PRO A 281 -0.11 -6.74 12.47
C PRO A 281 -1.54 -6.99 12.00
N LEU A 282 -2.41 -5.99 12.10
CA LEU A 282 -3.82 -6.07 11.70
C LEU A 282 -4.07 -5.56 10.27
N LEU A 283 -3.04 -5.11 9.55
CA LEU A 283 -3.22 -4.51 8.22
C LEU A 283 -3.87 -5.48 7.23
N TRP A 284 -3.58 -6.78 7.32
CA TRP A 284 -4.22 -7.78 6.46
C TRP A 284 -5.73 -7.93 6.75
N VAL A 285 -6.15 -7.78 8.02
CA VAL A 285 -7.57 -7.77 8.42
C VAL A 285 -8.23 -6.52 7.84
N HIS A 286 -7.56 -5.38 7.96
CA HIS A 286 -8.07 -4.12 7.46
C HIS A 286 -8.30 -4.15 5.94
N LEU A 287 -7.31 -4.61 5.15
CA LEU A 287 -7.49 -4.76 3.70
C LEU A 287 -8.58 -5.77 3.33
N ALA A 288 -8.77 -6.83 4.12
CA ALA A 288 -9.87 -7.77 3.92
C ALA A 288 -11.24 -7.10 4.17
N VAL A 289 -11.38 -6.33 5.25
CA VAL A 289 -12.60 -5.58 5.57
C VAL A 289 -12.91 -4.55 4.48
N GLN A 290 -11.91 -3.83 3.99
CA GLN A 290 -12.08 -2.88 2.88
C GLN A 290 -12.55 -3.58 1.60
N ALA A 291 -11.99 -4.75 1.26
CA ALA A 291 -12.45 -5.52 0.11
C ALA A 291 -13.91 -5.97 0.28
N VAL A 292 -14.30 -6.47 1.46
CA VAL A 292 -15.70 -6.82 1.77
C VAL A 292 -16.62 -5.60 1.67
N MET A 293 -16.19 -4.45 2.17
CA MET A 293 -16.93 -3.19 2.06
C MET A 293 -17.18 -2.79 0.61
N LEU A 294 -16.14 -2.78 -0.22
CA LEU A 294 -16.31 -2.41 -1.63
C LEU A 294 -17.13 -3.44 -2.41
N GLY A 295 -16.91 -4.74 -2.16
CA GLY A 295 -17.67 -5.83 -2.79
C GLY A 295 -19.15 -5.81 -2.45
N SER A 296 -19.49 -5.65 -1.17
CA SER A 296 -20.89 -5.54 -0.71
C SER A 296 -21.57 -4.27 -1.18
N GLY A 297 -20.83 -3.17 -1.36
CA GLY A 297 -21.34 -1.94 -1.99
C GLY A 297 -21.78 -2.19 -3.43
N VAL A 298 -21.01 -2.95 -4.22
CA VAL A 298 -21.41 -3.33 -5.58
C VAL A 298 -22.63 -4.26 -5.56
N LEU A 299 -22.68 -5.24 -4.65
CA LEU A 299 -23.86 -6.11 -4.50
C LEU A 299 -25.12 -5.35 -4.09
N LEU A 300 -25.00 -4.34 -3.23
CA LEU A 300 -26.11 -3.46 -2.86
C LEU A 300 -26.71 -2.77 -4.09
N LEU A 301 -25.86 -2.22 -4.97
CA LEU A 301 -26.33 -1.58 -6.21
C LEU A 301 -26.99 -2.59 -7.13
N MET A 302 -26.38 -3.77 -7.32
CA MET A 302 -26.96 -4.84 -8.14
C MET A 302 -28.32 -5.31 -7.61
N GLY A 303 -28.41 -5.60 -6.31
CA GLY A 303 -29.64 -6.02 -5.66
C GLY A 303 -30.73 -4.96 -5.77
N TRP A 304 -30.37 -3.68 -5.66
CA TRP A 304 -31.32 -2.58 -5.86
C TRP A 304 -31.93 -2.60 -7.27
N TYR A 305 -31.13 -2.83 -8.31
CA TYR A 305 -31.63 -2.91 -9.69
C TYR A 305 -32.48 -4.16 -9.97
N GLU A 306 -32.23 -5.28 -9.28
CA GLU A 306 -33.10 -6.47 -9.36
C GLU A 306 -34.41 -6.27 -8.57
N GLY A 307 -34.36 -5.50 -7.49
CA GLY A 307 -35.52 -5.10 -6.71
C GLY A 307 -35.11 -4.63 -5.33
N SER A 308 -35.66 -3.49 -4.88
CA SER A 308 -35.33 -2.86 -3.60
C SER A 308 -35.51 -3.75 -2.37
N ALA A 309 -36.42 -4.74 -2.45
CA ALA A 309 -36.72 -5.71 -1.41
C ALA A 309 -36.06 -7.09 -1.63
N SER A 310 -35.14 -7.22 -2.61
CA SER A 310 -34.43 -8.49 -2.83
C SER A 310 -33.55 -8.86 -1.63
N ASP A 311 -33.37 -10.16 -1.41
CA ASP A 311 -32.43 -10.68 -0.40
C ASP A 311 -31.01 -10.14 -0.65
N LEU A 312 -30.63 -10.00 -1.92
CA LEU A 312 -29.36 -9.41 -2.34
C LEU A 312 -29.21 -7.94 -1.91
N ALA A 313 -30.23 -7.10 -2.12
CA ALA A 313 -30.20 -5.70 -1.68
C ALA A 313 -30.12 -5.60 -0.15
N THR A 314 -30.88 -6.44 0.55
CA THR A 314 -30.91 -6.46 2.02
C THR A 314 -29.58 -6.91 2.61
N LEU A 315 -29.03 -8.02 2.13
CA LEU A 315 -27.74 -8.55 2.56
C LEU A 315 -26.61 -7.60 2.18
N GLY A 316 -26.60 -7.11 0.94
CA GLY A 316 -25.63 -6.13 0.46
C GLY A 316 -25.59 -4.89 1.35
N ARG A 317 -26.75 -4.35 1.72
CA ARG A 317 -26.87 -3.21 2.65
C ARG A 317 -26.31 -3.53 4.03
N GLN A 318 -26.67 -4.67 4.62
CA GLN A 318 -26.24 -5.05 5.96
C GLN A 318 -24.72 -5.28 6.03
N VAL A 319 -24.17 -6.03 5.07
CA VAL A 319 -22.74 -6.30 4.98
C VAL A 319 -21.97 -5.02 4.66
N PHE A 320 -22.49 -4.16 3.78
CA PHE A 320 -21.87 -2.86 3.48
C PHE A 320 -21.79 -1.97 4.72
N LEU A 321 -22.91 -1.75 5.42
CA LEU A 321 -22.93 -0.92 6.62
C LEU A 321 -22.09 -1.51 7.76
N GLY A 322 -22.13 -2.83 7.95
CA GLY A 322 -21.34 -3.53 8.97
C GLY A 322 -19.84 -3.44 8.71
N SER A 323 -19.41 -3.73 7.48
CA SER A 323 -17.99 -3.62 7.08
C SER A 323 -17.50 -2.17 7.05
N LEU A 324 -18.33 -1.20 6.66
CA LEU A 324 -18.05 0.23 6.73
C LEU A 324 -17.82 0.69 8.17
N LEU A 325 -18.67 0.26 9.11
CA LEU A 325 -18.48 0.55 10.54
C LEU A 325 -17.16 -0.04 11.04
N ILE A 326 -16.88 -1.31 10.75
CA ILE A 326 -15.62 -1.96 11.14
C ILE A 326 -14.44 -1.23 10.52
N ASN A 327 -14.50 -0.82 9.25
CA ASN A 327 -13.46 -0.06 8.56
C ASN A 327 -13.18 1.27 9.26
N VAL A 328 -14.21 2.04 9.61
CA VAL A 328 -14.05 3.30 10.35
C VAL A 328 -13.44 3.06 11.73
N LEU A 329 -13.85 2.00 12.43
CA LEU A 329 -13.26 1.63 13.72
C LEU A 329 -11.79 1.25 13.57
N LEU A 330 -11.41 0.48 12.55
CA LEU A 330 -10.02 0.14 12.25
C LEU A 330 -9.20 1.38 11.86
N ASN A 331 -9.75 2.30 11.07
CA ASN A 331 -9.08 3.56 10.74
C ASN A 331 -8.75 4.42 11.96
N ILE A 332 -9.64 4.46 12.96
CA ILE A 332 -9.49 5.30 14.15
C ILE A 332 -8.69 4.59 15.25
N PHE A 333 -8.99 3.32 15.50
CA PHE A 333 -8.49 2.54 16.64
C PHE A 333 -7.48 1.45 16.28
N GLY A 334 -7.37 1.07 15.00
CA GLY A 334 -6.49 0.02 14.49
C GLY A 334 -5.03 0.45 14.42
N GLU A 335 -4.45 0.47 13.23
CA GLU A 335 -3.00 0.64 13.01
C GLU A 335 -2.45 1.97 13.55
N ILE A 336 -3.32 2.98 13.63
CA ILE A 336 -3.00 4.35 14.01
C ILE A 336 -3.38 4.63 15.48
N GLY A 337 -4.29 3.82 16.05
CA GLY A 337 -4.83 3.97 17.41
C GLY A 337 -4.13 3.07 18.44
N LEU A 338 -3.76 1.85 18.05
CA LEU A 338 -2.92 0.97 18.84
C LEU A 338 -1.51 1.57 18.88
N ARG A 339 -1.03 1.87 20.09
CA ARG A 339 0.21 2.64 20.34
C ARG A 339 1.36 2.14 19.45
N PRO A 340 1.81 2.93 18.46
CA PRO A 340 2.94 2.52 17.64
C PRO A 340 4.16 2.32 18.52
N HIS A 341 4.80 1.15 18.40
CA HIS A 341 5.87 0.73 19.30
C HIS A 341 7.18 1.51 19.09
N THR A 342 7.32 2.21 17.97
CA THR A 342 8.52 2.96 17.58
C THR A 342 8.22 4.44 17.37
N GLU A 343 9.22 5.29 17.58
CA GLU A 343 9.11 6.74 17.39
C GLU A 343 8.82 7.11 15.91
N GLU A 344 9.35 6.33 14.97
CA GLU A 344 9.08 6.51 13.54
C GLU A 344 7.62 6.28 13.19
N ALA A 345 7.02 5.20 13.70
CA ALA A 345 5.61 4.92 13.47
C ALA A 345 4.70 5.97 14.15
N LYS A 346 5.08 6.48 15.33
CA LYS A 346 4.37 7.61 15.98
C LYS A 346 4.43 8.88 15.14
N ARG A 347 5.59 9.21 14.57
CA ARG A 347 5.75 10.40 13.71
C ARG A 347 4.97 10.25 12.40
N ALA A 348 4.97 9.07 11.79
CA ALA A 348 4.14 8.78 10.62
C ALA A 348 2.64 8.94 10.92
N ALA A 349 2.17 8.36 12.02
CA ALA A 349 0.78 8.50 12.47
C ALA A 349 0.41 9.97 12.78
N HIS A 350 1.34 10.75 13.34
CA HIS A 350 1.14 12.18 13.57
C HIS A 350 1.00 12.94 12.25
N ILE A 351 1.90 12.72 11.27
CA ILE A 351 1.84 13.32 9.94
C ILE A 351 0.50 13.00 9.25
N MET A 352 0.00 11.78 9.44
CA MET A 352 -1.28 11.32 8.89
C MET A 352 -2.51 11.97 9.56
N ARG A 353 -2.54 12.10 10.89
CA ARG A 353 -3.72 12.59 11.63
C ARG A 353 -3.76 14.09 11.86
N ARG A 354 -2.59 14.73 11.97
CA ARG A 354 -2.45 16.15 12.36
C ARG A 354 -1.55 16.94 11.43
N GLY A 355 -0.72 16.27 10.63
CA GLY A 355 0.16 16.92 9.65
C GLY A 355 -0.48 17.10 8.27
N ARG A 356 0.37 17.10 7.23
CA ARG A 356 0.02 17.37 5.83
C ARG A 356 -1.11 16.47 5.28
N TYR A 357 -1.25 15.24 5.77
CA TYR A 357 -2.26 14.29 5.29
C TYR A 357 -3.54 14.23 6.16
N ALA A 358 -3.66 15.11 7.16
CA ALA A 358 -4.83 15.17 8.03
C ALA A 358 -6.17 15.37 7.28
N PRO A 359 -6.26 16.22 6.24
CA PRO A 359 -7.50 16.37 5.46
C PRO A 359 -7.87 15.07 4.73
N ALA A 360 -6.89 14.38 4.13
CA ALA A 360 -7.11 13.12 3.43
C ALA A 360 -7.57 12.01 4.40
N PHE A 361 -7.03 11.98 5.62
CA PHE A 361 -7.46 11.06 6.67
C PHE A 361 -8.86 11.38 7.22
N TRP A 362 -9.08 12.60 7.72
CA TRP A 362 -10.33 12.96 8.40
C TRP A 362 -11.49 13.25 7.43
N LEU A 363 -11.29 14.16 6.47
CA LEU A 363 -12.35 14.52 5.52
C LEU A 363 -12.54 13.45 4.46
N GLY A 364 -11.43 12.90 3.95
CA GLY A 364 -11.47 11.82 2.95
C GLY A 364 -11.86 10.48 3.56
N GLY A 365 -10.98 9.89 4.37
CA GLY A 365 -11.16 8.55 4.92
C GLY A 365 -12.37 8.39 5.83
N ILE A 366 -12.52 9.27 6.83
CA ILE A 366 -13.55 9.13 7.86
C ILE A 366 -14.90 9.72 7.42
N VAL A 367 -14.93 10.98 6.99
CA VAL A 367 -16.19 11.65 6.64
C VAL A 367 -16.73 11.17 5.30
N LEU A 368 -15.96 11.34 4.21
CA LEU A 368 -16.39 10.95 2.87
C LEU A 368 -16.41 9.43 2.67
N GLY A 369 -15.47 8.71 3.29
CA GLY A 369 -15.32 7.25 3.15
C GLY A 369 -16.16 6.42 4.12
N GLY A 370 -16.62 7.01 5.22
CA GLY A 370 -17.30 6.31 6.32
C GLY A 370 -18.68 6.90 6.65
N ILE A 371 -18.70 8.10 7.19
CA ILE A 371 -19.91 8.72 7.75
C ILE A 371 -20.93 9.05 6.65
N LEU A 372 -20.52 9.73 5.58
CA LEU A 372 -21.41 10.15 4.51
C LEU A 372 -22.06 8.95 3.78
N PRO A 373 -21.31 7.90 3.37
CA PRO A 373 -21.90 6.68 2.82
C PRO A 373 -22.91 6.03 3.75
N ALA A 374 -22.61 5.94 5.06
CA ALA A 374 -23.53 5.38 6.04
C ALA A 374 -24.84 6.17 6.12
N LEU A 375 -24.76 7.50 6.16
CA LEU A 375 -25.94 8.38 6.17
C LEU A 375 -26.76 8.26 4.90
N LEU A 376 -26.12 8.20 3.72
CA LEU A 376 -26.82 8.05 2.44
C LEU A 376 -27.52 6.68 2.34
N VAL A 377 -26.87 5.60 2.76
CA VAL A 377 -27.43 4.24 2.69
C VAL A 377 -28.49 3.98 3.77
N LEU A 378 -28.39 4.59 4.95
CA LEU A 378 -29.42 4.51 5.99
C LEU A 378 -30.61 5.44 5.71
N GLY A 379 -30.33 6.63 5.19
CA GLY A 379 -31.31 7.69 4.96
C GLY A 379 -31.89 7.72 3.54
N PHE A 380 -31.59 6.74 2.68
CA PHE A 380 -32.05 6.77 1.29
C PHE A 380 -33.58 6.87 1.16
N SER A 381 -34.33 6.30 2.11
CA SER A 381 -35.79 6.32 2.15
C SER A 381 -36.40 7.70 2.42
N ILE A 382 -35.61 8.68 2.89
CA ILE A 382 -36.03 10.07 3.07
C ILE A 382 -36.23 10.75 1.71
N PHE A 383 -35.52 10.27 0.69
CA PHE A 383 -35.60 10.80 -0.66
C PHE A 383 -36.76 10.18 -1.46
N PRO A 384 -37.26 10.84 -2.52
CA PRO A 384 -38.24 10.23 -3.43
C PRO A 384 -37.72 8.93 -4.05
N GLU A 385 -38.60 7.94 -4.24
CA GLU A 385 -38.25 6.61 -4.76
C GLU A 385 -37.48 6.64 -6.09
N VAL A 386 -37.81 7.61 -6.96
CA VAL A 386 -37.18 7.81 -8.27
C VAL A 386 -35.66 8.03 -8.17
N ILE A 387 -35.17 8.57 -7.05
CA ILE A 387 -33.74 8.87 -6.86
C ILE A 387 -33.03 7.94 -5.87
N HIS A 388 -33.70 6.93 -5.30
CA HIS A 388 -33.08 5.99 -4.35
C HIS A 388 -31.83 5.32 -4.94
N GLY A 389 -31.89 4.85 -6.17
CA GLY A 389 -30.75 4.24 -6.86
C GLY A 389 -29.56 5.19 -7.01
N MET A 390 -29.82 6.47 -7.29
CA MET A 390 -28.78 7.52 -7.37
C MET A 390 -28.15 7.78 -6.01
N VAL A 391 -28.96 7.84 -4.94
CA VAL A 391 -28.47 8.06 -3.56
C VAL A 391 -27.59 6.89 -3.10
N LEU A 392 -28.00 5.65 -3.37
CA LEU A 392 -27.20 4.46 -3.05
C LEU A 392 -25.90 4.42 -3.86
N THR A 393 -25.96 4.74 -5.15
CA THR A 393 -24.77 4.82 -6.02
C THR A 393 -23.81 5.88 -5.52
N LEU A 394 -24.32 7.06 -5.14
CA LEU A 394 -23.51 8.11 -4.54
C LEU A 394 -22.86 7.66 -3.23
N GLY A 395 -23.59 6.94 -2.36
CA GLY A 395 -23.03 6.38 -1.13
C GLY A 395 -21.87 5.43 -1.38
N VAL A 396 -22.00 4.52 -2.34
CA VAL A 396 -20.94 3.57 -2.72
C VAL A 396 -19.75 4.29 -3.38
N LEU A 397 -19.99 5.29 -4.23
CA LEU A 397 -18.92 6.09 -4.82
C LEU A 397 -18.17 6.92 -3.77
N CYS A 398 -18.87 7.49 -2.80
CA CYS A 398 -18.26 8.20 -1.68
C CYS A 398 -17.35 7.28 -0.86
N SER A 399 -17.76 6.02 -0.59
CA SER A 399 -16.90 5.07 0.12
C SER A 399 -15.65 4.70 -0.67
N MET A 400 -15.76 4.55 -2.00
CA MET A 400 -14.61 4.32 -2.89
C MET A 400 -13.60 5.49 -2.88
N ILE A 401 -14.10 6.72 -3.04
CA ILE A 401 -13.26 7.93 -3.08
C ILE A 401 -12.63 8.21 -1.72
N GLY A 402 -13.41 8.08 -0.64
CA GLY A 402 -12.91 8.26 0.72
C GLY A 402 -11.89 7.20 1.10
N LEU A 403 -12.08 5.95 0.68
CA LEU A 403 -11.07 4.90 0.85
C LEU A 403 -9.78 5.23 0.11
N TYR A 404 -9.84 5.71 -1.14
CA TYR A 404 -8.64 6.17 -1.84
C TYR A 404 -7.91 7.27 -1.07
N ALA A 405 -8.63 8.24 -0.50
CA ALA A 405 -8.02 9.30 0.29
C ALA A 405 -7.35 8.77 1.58
N TYR A 406 -7.97 7.79 2.24
CA TYR A 406 -7.35 7.08 3.37
C TYR A 406 -6.07 6.35 2.95
N GLU A 407 -6.13 5.54 1.88
CA GLU A 407 -4.98 4.79 1.38
C GLU A 407 -3.85 5.70 0.92
N TYR A 408 -4.18 6.84 0.31
CA TYR A 408 -3.21 7.86 -0.03
C TYR A 408 -2.49 8.40 1.20
N ALA A 409 -3.22 8.73 2.27
CA ALA A 409 -2.61 9.16 3.52
C ALA A 409 -1.77 8.05 4.18
N PHE A 410 -2.24 6.80 4.15
CA PHE A 410 -1.55 5.63 4.72
C PHE A 410 -0.23 5.29 4.00
N VAL A 411 -0.22 5.38 2.68
CA VAL A 411 0.98 5.11 1.86
C VAL A 411 1.96 6.28 1.91
N MET A 412 1.48 7.53 1.89
CA MET A 412 2.39 8.66 1.81
C MET A 412 3.01 9.04 3.16
N ALA A 413 2.26 9.01 4.26
CA ALA A 413 2.74 9.53 5.55
C ALA A 413 4.05 8.87 6.06
N PRO A 414 4.22 7.54 5.99
CA PRO A 414 5.48 6.89 6.42
C PRO A 414 6.68 7.26 5.57
N GLN A 415 6.47 7.59 4.29
CA GLN A 415 7.57 7.90 3.37
C GLN A 415 8.24 9.24 3.68
N HIS A 416 7.51 10.15 4.33
CA HIS A 416 8.02 11.45 4.80
C HIS A 416 8.76 11.38 6.14
N VAL A 417 8.75 10.24 6.83
CA VAL A 417 9.58 10.06 8.02
C VAL A 417 11.03 9.84 7.56
N PRO A 418 12.04 10.51 8.13
CA PRO A 418 13.43 10.22 7.77
C PRO A 418 13.82 8.78 8.17
N ASN A 419 14.31 8.00 7.21
CA ASN A 419 14.72 6.60 7.41
C ASN A 419 16.25 6.44 7.51
N SER A 420 17.00 7.45 7.06
CA SER A 420 18.46 7.44 7.01
C SER A 420 19.08 8.74 7.45
#